data_AF-A0A7R7VFK1-F1
#
_entry.id   AF-A0A7R7VFK1-F1
#
_cell.length_a   1.000
_cell.length_b   1.000
_cell.length_c   1.000
_cell.angle_alpha   90.00
_cell.angle_beta   90.00
_cell.angle_gamma   90.00
#
_symmetry.space_group_name_H-M   'P 1'
#
loop_
_entity.id
_entity.type
_entity.pdbx_description
1 polymer ?
#
loop_
_entity_poly.entity_id
_entity_poly.type
_entity_poly.pdbx_seq_one_letter_code
_entity_poly.pdbx_strand_id
1 'polypeptide(L)'
;MATERPQYYQNTLKPIELSQESLQQTLQELRDAARRGADMVKEGSPPAGEWGIGGLFLGNPGITLAFLRLAHQAASLKKDNESSPPDFRKDANERIYTGPDLPLLPSRLSPLGSLSPIPAAVLRILAAATSNRAVSKDDIQCFYQAVELAMKNGHIVPHAGDNLGGDEILYGRAGLLWSILNIRAHKYDEDTEKALKPLYESIPKLVDVIIEAGRQGARDCAKLYGDKDTLPLMYMWMEKYYCLGAVHGAGLYTYY
;
A
#
# COMPACT_ATOMS: atom_id res chain seq x y z
N MET A 1 -2.80 -26.71 -23.21
CA MET A 1 -1.56 -26.34 -23.92
C MET A 1 -0.47 -26.19 -22.89
N ALA A 2 0.64 -26.91 -23.01
CA ALA A 2 1.81 -26.66 -22.15
C ALA A 2 2.37 -25.28 -22.53
N THR A 3 2.48 -24.37 -21.57
CA THR A 3 3.07 -23.06 -21.81
C THR A 3 4.56 -23.25 -22.09
N GLU A 4 5.08 -22.65 -23.16
CA GLU A 4 6.52 -22.73 -23.57
C GLU A 4 7.49 -22.22 -22.49
N ARG A 5 6.98 -21.60 -21.42
CA ARG A 5 7.75 -21.16 -20.25
C ARG A 5 7.09 -21.69 -18.98
N PRO A 6 7.86 -22.24 -18.03
CA PRO A 6 7.32 -22.68 -16.76
C PRO A 6 6.87 -21.47 -15.92
N GLN A 7 5.75 -21.61 -15.20
CA GLN A 7 5.30 -20.58 -14.25
C GLN A 7 6.20 -20.50 -13.01
N TYR A 8 6.98 -21.56 -12.73
CA TYR A 8 7.88 -21.65 -11.59
C TYR A 8 9.14 -22.45 -11.93
N TYR A 9 10.26 -22.13 -11.29
CA TYR A 9 11.48 -22.93 -11.34
C TYR A 9 11.53 -23.88 -10.13
N GLN A 10 12.18 -25.03 -10.29
CA GLN A 10 12.38 -25.96 -9.17
C GLN A 10 13.20 -25.27 -8.06
N ASN A 11 12.70 -25.34 -6.82
CA ASN A 11 13.43 -24.82 -5.67
C ASN A 11 14.67 -25.69 -5.39
N THR A 12 15.86 -25.11 -5.53
CA THR A 12 17.15 -25.76 -5.27
C THR A 12 17.82 -25.28 -3.97
N LEU A 13 17.14 -24.42 -3.20
CA LEU A 13 17.66 -23.91 -1.93
C LEU A 13 17.71 -25.01 -0.87
N LYS A 14 18.75 -24.99 -0.03
CA LYS A 14 18.88 -25.85 1.14
C LYS A 14 18.79 -25.00 2.41
N PRO A 15 18.22 -25.50 3.51
CA PRO A 15 18.26 -24.81 4.80
C PRO A 15 19.72 -24.51 5.20
N ILE A 16 19.95 -23.32 5.76
CA ILE A 16 21.25 -22.98 6.34
C ILE A 16 21.45 -23.71 7.67
N GLU A 17 22.71 -23.96 8.02
CA GLU A 17 23.05 -24.45 9.36
C GLU A 17 22.77 -23.35 10.41
N LEU A 18 22.21 -23.74 11.56
CA LEU A 18 21.90 -22.81 12.66
C LEU A 18 23.08 -22.65 13.61
N SER A 19 24.24 -22.25 13.06
CA SER A 19 25.43 -21.88 13.83
C SER A 19 25.57 -20.36 13.89
N GLN A 20 26.28 -19.84 14.89
CA GLN A 20 26.53 -18.40 15.00
C GLN A 20 27.25 -17.86 13.76
N GLU A 21 28.27 -18.56 13.28
CA GLU A 21 29.05 -18.21 12.10
C GLU A 21 28.16 -18.16 10.85
N SER A 22 27.39 -19.23 10.59
CA SER A 22 26.50 -19.31 9.44
C SER A 22 25.43 -18.22 9.45
N LEU A 23 24.88 -17.88 10.63
CA LEU A 23 23.90 -16.81 10.78
C LEU A 23 24.51 -15.42 10.55
N GLN A 24 25.71 -15.15 11.06
CA GLN A 24 26.43 -13.90 10.84
C GLN A 24 26.78 -13.70 9.36
N GLN A 25 27.28 -14.75 8.71
CA GLN A 25 27.56 -14.75 7.28
C GLN A 25 26.29 -14.49 6.47
N THR A 26 25.20 -15.23 6.75
CA THR A 26 23.92 -15.06 6.07
C THR A 26 23.38 -13.64 6.23
N LEU A 27 23.50 -13.05 7.43
CA LEU A 27 23.09 -11.67 7.67
C LEU A 27 23.92 -10.69 6.83
N GLN A 28 25.23 -10.89 6.75
CA GLN A 28 26.10 -10.05 5.93
C GLN A 28 25.75 -10.13 4.44
N GLU A 29 25.54 -11.34 3.91
CA GLU A 29 25.14 -11.55 2.52
C GLU A 29 23.78 -10.93 2.20
N LEU A 30 22.81 -11.03 3.13
CA LEU A 30 21.50 -10.39 2.98
C LEU A 30 21.61 -8.87 2.97
N ARG A 31 22.41 -8.28 3.86
CA ARG A 31 22.69 -6.83 3.87
C ARG A 31 23.32 -6.38 2.56
N ASP A 32 24.27 -7.14 2.05
CA ASP A 32 24.94 -6.86 0.76
C ASP A 32 23.97 -6.94 -0.41
N ALA A 33 23.14 -7.99 -0.46
CA ALA A 33 22.15 -8.17 -1.51
C ALA A 33 21.10 -7.04 -1.49
N ALA A 34 20.57 -6.68 -0.32
CA ALA A 34 19.59 -5.61 -0.19
C ALA A 34 20.14 -4.26 -0.67
N ARG A 35 21.38 -3.94 -0.31
CA ARG A 35 22.05 -2.69 -0.73
C ARG A 35 22.31 -2.67 -2.23
N ARG A 36 22.89 -3.74 -2.78
CA ARG A 36 23.07 -3.86 -4.24
C ARG A 36 21.76 -3.72 -4.99
N GLY A 37 20.68 -4.33 -4.49
CA GLY A 37 19.35 -4.19 -5.07
C GLY A 37 18.87 -2.73 -5.06
N ALA A 38 19.05 -2.02 -3.95
CA ALA A 38 18.70 -0.60 -3.85
C ALA A 38 19.54 0.27 -4.81
N ASP A 39 20.84 -0.01 -4.93
CA ASP A 39 21.74 0.68 -5.86
C ASP A 39 21.30 0.44 -7.32
N MET A 40 20.97 -0.80 -7.69
CA MET A 40 20.46 -1.13 -9.03
C MET A 40 19.15 -0.40 -9.35
N VAL A 41 18.23 -0.29 -8.38
CA VAL A 41 16.98 0.47 -8.56
C VAL A 41 17.27 1.95 -8.72
N LYS A 42 18.19 2.50 -7.92
CA LYS A 42 18.59 3.91 -7.99
C LYS A 42 19.22 4.26 -9.35
N GLU A 43 20.10 3.40 -9.86
CA GLU A 43 20.77 3.56 -11.15
C GLU A 43 19.80 3.38 -12.33
N GLY A 44 18.94 2.36 -12.27
CA GLY A 44 17.96 2.05 -13.31
C GLY A 44 16.73 2.96 -13.32
N SER A 45 16.46 3.67 -12.22
CA SER A 45 15.32 4.57 -12.06
C SER A 45 15.75 5.86 -11.32
N PRO A 46 16.40 6.79 -12.04
CA PRO A 46 16.74 8.10 -11.47
C PRO A 46 15.47 8.86 -11.05
N PRO A 47 15.55 9.80 -10.08
CA PRO A 47 14.40 10.60 -9.68
C PRO A 47 13.77 11.28 -10.89
N ALA A 48 12.50 10.96 -11.15
CA ALA A 48 11.75 11.60 -12.20
C ALA A 48 11.42 13.05 -11.81
N GLY A 49 11.23 13.94 -12.79
CA GLY A 49 10.75 15.31 -12.55
C GLY A 49 9.23 15.40 -12.36
N GLU A 50 8.50 14.29 -12.53
CA GLU A 50 7.03 14.24 -12.51
C GLU A 50 6.51 12.96 -11.83
N TRP A 51 5.23 12.98 -11.45
CA TRP A 51 4.55 11.91 -10.72
C TRP A 51 4.52 10.58 -11.48
N GLY A 52 4.31 10.62 -12.80
CA GLY A 52 4.11 9.44 -13.64
C GLY A 52 2.65 8.94 -13.64
N ILE A 53 2.47 7.65 -13.97
CA ILE A 53 1.15 7.02 -14.10
C ILE A 53 0.82 6.18 -12.86
N GLY A 54 -0.39 6.35 -12.31
CA GLY A 54 -0.90 5.51 -11.23
C GLY A 54 -0.52 5.94 -9.80
N GLY A 55 -0.61 4.98 -8.88
CA GLY A 55 -0.32 5.12 -7.45
C GLY A 55 0.97 4.39 -7.03
N LEU A 56 1.01 3.85 -5.81
CA LEU A 56 2.18 3.17 -5.25
C LEU A 56 2.49 1.81 -5.92
N PHE A 57 1.53 1.19 -6.60
CA PHE A 57 1.69 -0.13 -7.23
C PHE A 57 2.55 -0.07 -8.49
N LEU A 58 2.51 1.06 -9.23
CA LEU A 58 3.25 1.24 -10.48
C LEU A 58 3.94 2.60 -10.49
N GLY A 59 5.21 2.62 -10.88
CA GLY A 59 5.95 3.85 -11.15
C GLY A 59 6.65 4.48 -9.94
N ASN A 60 6.95 5.77 -10.08
CA ASN A 60 7.80 6.54 -9.16
C ASN A 60 7.32 6.54 -7.70
N PRO A 61 6.01 6.61 -7.40
CA PRO A 61 5.53 6.61 -6.02
C PRO A 61 5.88 5.31 -5.27
N GLY A 62 5.83 4.16 -5.95
CA GLY A 62 6.22 2.87 -5.38
C GLY A 62 7.70 2.79 -5.05
N ILE A 63 8.55 3.34 -5.92
CA ILE A 63 10.00 3.43 -5.69
C ILE A 63 10.30 4.34 -4.49
N THR A 64 9.58 5.45 -4.39
CA THR A 64 9.69 6.37 -3.24
C THR A 64 9.32 5.66 -1.94
N LEU A 65 8.24 4.90 -1.92
CA LEU A 65 7.84 4.09 -0.77
C LEU A 65 8.92 3.07 -0.39
N ALA A 66 9.52 2.40 -1.38
CA ALA A 66 10.60 1.45 -1.15
C ALA A 66 11.80 2.11 -0.44
N PHE A 67 12.24 3.29 -0.90
CA PHE A 67 13.31 4.03 -0.23
C PHE A 67 12.92 4.55 1.15
N LEU A 68 11.67 4.98 1.38
CA LEU A 68 11.19 5.31 2.72
C LEU A 68 11.24 4.10 3.66
N ARG A 69 10.89 2.92 3.17
CA ARG A 69 10.95 1.68 3.95
C ARG A 69 12.39 1.28 4.26
N LEU A 70 13.30 1.39 3.29
CA LEU A 70 14.73 1.18 3.49
C LEU A 70 15.32 2.18 4.48
N ALA A 71 14.91 3.45 4.42
CA ALA A 71 15.33 4.48 5.37
C ALA A 71 14.89 4.15 6.80
N HIS A 72 13.67 3.65 6.98
CA HIS A 72 13.19 3.17 8.28
C HIS A 72 14.00 1.97 8.80
N GLN A 73 14.48 1.09 7.89
CA GLN A 73 15.24 -0.11 8.23
C GLN A 73 16.77 0.06 8.15
N ALA A 74 17.27 1.28 7.89
CA ALA A 74 18.66 1.53 7.53
C ALA A 74 19.66 1.02 8.57
N ALA A 75 19.31 1.09 9.87
CA ALA A 75 20.13 0.55 10.95
C ALA A 75 20.39 -0.95 10.83
N SER A 76 19.43 -1.73 10.32
CA SER A 76 19.57 -3.17 10.11
C SER A 76 20.48 -3.50 8.91
N LEU A 77 20.65 -2.53 7.99
CA LEU A 77 21.47 -2.65 6.77
C LEU A 77 22.88 -2.08 6.94
N LYS A 78 23.20 -1.55 8.12
CA LYS A 78 24.55 -1.12 8.50
C LYS A 78 25.48 -2.34 8.54
N LYS A 79 26.65 -2.24 7.91
CA LYS A 79 27.71 -3.24 8.04
C LYS A 79 28.52 -3.00 9.30
N ASP A 80 29.11 -4.05 9.83
CA ASP A 80 29.85 -3.99 11.10
C ASP A 80 31.08 -3.08 11.03
N ASN A 81 31.65 -2.90 9.84
CA ASN A 81 32.80 -2.04 9.58
C ASN A 81 32.44 -0.58 9.23
N GLU A 82 31.15 -0.22 9.19
CA GLU A 82 30.70 1.12 8.85
C GLU A 82 30.43 1.96 10.10
N SER A 83 30.70 3.26 10.04
CA SER A 83 30.38 4.19 11.13
C SER A 83 28.87 4.52 11.16
N SER A 84 28.25 4.62 9.98
CA SER A 84 26.86 5.07 9.80
C SER A 84 26.09 4.13 8.86
N PRO A 85 24.75 4.03 9.01
CA PRO A 85 23.91 3.28 8.09
C PRO A 85 23.81 4.00 6.72
N PRO A 86 23.38 3.30 5.65
CA PRO A 86 23.13 3.91 4.36
C PRO A 86 22.07 5.02 4.43
N ASP A 87 22.28 6.12 3.70
CA ASP A 87 21.35 7.27 3.68
C ASP A 87 20.26 7.12 2.60
N PHE A 88 19.40 6.12 2.76
CA PHE A 88 18.22 5.94 1.89
C PHE A 88 17.18 7.05 2.07
N ARG A 89 17.29 7.88 3.12
CA ARG A 89 16.40 9.01 3.33
C ARG A 89 16.64 10.07 2.26
N LYS A 90 17.89 10.33 1.91
CA LYS A 90 18.21 11.20 0.77
C LYS A 90 17.55 10.71 -0.52
N ASP A 91 17.67 9.42 -0.81
CA ASP A 91 17.09 8.81 -2.01
C ASP A 91 15.56 8.91 -2.06
N ALA A 92 14.90 8.76 -0.90
CA ALA A 92 13.46 8.96 -0.78
C ALA A 92 13.09 10.44 -0.99
N ASN A 93 13.77 11.37 -0.34
CA ASN A 93 13.45 12.80 -0.40
C ASN A 93 13.57 13.40 -1.80
N GLU A 94 14.54 12.93 -2.60
CA GLU A 94 14.69 13.31 -4.02
C GLU A 94 13.48 12.88 -4.88
N ARG A 95 12.63 12.00 -4.36
CA ARG A 95 11.46 11.42 -5.03
C ARG A 95 10.13 11.76 -4.34
N ILE A 96 10.12 12.67 -3.38
CA ILE A 96 8.86 13.14 -2.78
C ILE A 96 8.27 14.23 -3.69
N TYR A 97 7.14 13.91 -4.30
CA TYR A 97 6.45 14.78 -5.26
C TYR A 97 5.21 15.43 -4.65
N THR A 98 4.74 16.53 -5.26
CA THR A 98 3.47 17.18 -4.89
C THR A 98 2.25 16.31 -5.21
N GLY A 99 2.36 15.39 -6.15
CA GLY A 99 1.25 14.54 -6.61
C GLY A 99 0.47 15.17 -7.76
N PRO A 100 -0.46 14.42 -8.36
CA PRO A 100 -1.32 14.93 -9.42
C PRO A 100 -2.41 15.85 -8.82
N ASP A 101 -2.71 16.96 -9.49
CA ASP A 101 -3.85 17.82 -9.17
C ASP A 101 -5.13 17.26 -9.79
N LEU A 102 -5.72 16.29 -9.10
CA LEU A 102 -6.92 15.58 -9.54
C LEU A 102 -7.95 15.50 -8.41
N PRO A 103 -9.25 15.50 -8.73
CA PRO A 103 -10.28 15.32 -7.71
C PRO A 103 -10.21 13.91 -7.11
N LEU A 104 -10.65 13.80 -5.85
CA LEU A 104 -10.92 12.51 -5.22
C LEU A 104 -12.16 11.88 -5.85
N LEU A 105 -12.06 10.60 -6.21
CA LEU A 105 -13.15 9.83 -6.80
C LEU A 105 -13.42 8.57 -5.96
N PRO A 106 -14.68 8.15 -5.79
CA PRO A 106 -15.04 6.94 -5.03
C PRO A 106 -14.33 5.67 -5.52
N SER A 107 -14.03 5.59 -6.81
CA SER A 107 -13.35 4.44 -7.43
C SER A 107 -11.82 4.57 -7.48
N ARG A 108 -11.24 5.52 -6.72
CA ARG A 108 -9.80 5.84 -6.71
C ARG A 108 -9.27 6.24 -5.32
N LEU A 109 -9.81 5.62 -4.28
CA LEU A 109 -9.53 5.93 -2.88
C LEU A 109 -8.27 5.23 -2.33
N SER A 110 -7.91 4.08 -2.89
CA SER A 110 -6.67 3.41 -2.50
C SER A 110 -5.45 4.11 -3.10
N PRO A 111 -4.37 4.32 -2.35
CA PRO A 111 -3.14 4.86 -2.90
C PRO A 111 -2.36 3.87 -3.76
N LEU A 112 -2.72 2.58 -3.78
CA LEU A 112 -1.92 1.57 -4.47
C LEU A 112 -2.05 1.68 -6.00
N GLY A 113 -3.23 1.41 -6.55
CA GLY A 113 -3.47 1.43 -7.99
C GLY A 113 -3.95 2.79 -8.51
N SER A 114 -4.42 3.69 -7.65
CA SER A 114 -5.09 4.90 -8.09
C SER A 114 -4.14 6.02 -8.47
N LEU A 115 -4.36 6.61 -9.64
CA LEU A 115 -3.88 7.96 -9.94
C LEU A 115 -4.81 8.97 -9.22
N SER A 116 -4.40 9.40 -8.04
CA SER A 116 -5.09 10.39 -7.20
C SER A 116 -4.07 11.15 -6.32
N PRO A 117 -4.50 12.20 -5.59
CA PRO A 117 -3.62 12.91 -4.64
C PRO A 117 -3.20 12.07 -3.41
N ILE A 118 -3.98 11.03 -3.07
CA ILE A 118 -3.79 10.21 -1.85
C ILE A 118 -2.39 9.58 -1.76
N PRO A 119 -1.86 8.88 -2.79
CA PRO A 119 -0.53 8.31 -2.70
C PRO A 119 0.58 9.35 -2.45
N ALA A 120 0.43 10.58 -2.95
CA ALA A 120 1.39 11.64 -2.69
C ALA A 120 1.33 12.09 -1.22
N ALA A 121 0.13 12.26 -0.68
CA ALA A 121 -0.09 12.55 0.73
C ALA A 121 0.48 11.44 1.63
N VAL A 122 0.27 10.15 1.29
CA VAL A 122 0.87 9.02 2.02
C VAL A 122 2.38 9.16 2.12
N LEU A 123 3.06 9.36 0.98
CA LEU A 123 4.52 9.43 0.95
C LEU A 123 5.05 10.61 1.77
N ARG A 124 4.40 11.78 1.69
CA ARG A 124 4.79 12.96 2.48
C ARG A 124 4.57 12.74 3.97
N ILE A 125 3.44 12.15 4.37
CA ILE A 125 3.16 11.84 5.77
C ILE A 125 4.17 10.82 6.32
N LEU A 126 4.49 9.77 5.57
CA LEU A 126 5.49 8.77 5.99
C LEU A 126 6.90 9.39 6.06
N ALA A 127 7.26 10.26 5.12
CA ALA A 127 8.53 10.96 5.14
C ALA A 127 8.67 11.90 6.36
N ALA A 128 7.58 12.59 6.73
CA ALA A 128 7.53 13.44 7.90
C ALA A 128 7.86 12.67 9.19
N ALA A 129 7.33 11.45 9.34
CA ALA A 129 7.64 10.57 10.47
C ALA A 129 9.14 10.25 10.59
N THR A 130 9.82 10.00 9.46
CA THR A 130 11.25 9.65 9.48
C THR A 130 12.15 10.86 9.71
N SER A 131 11.67 12.07 9.43
CA SER A 131 12.45 13.31 9.49
C SER A 131 12.10 14.20 10.68
N ASN A 132 11.17 13.76 11.55
CA ASN A 132 10.62 14.52 12.66
C ASN A 132 10.13 15.92 12.23
N ARG A 133 9.47 15.96 11.07
CA ARG A 133 8.85 17.17 10.51
C ARG A 133 7.35 17.11 10.73
N ALA A 134 6.74 18.29 10.85
CA ALA A 134 5.30 18.40 10.90
C ALA A 134 4.67 17.96 9.56
N VAL A 135 3.51 17.32 9.65
CA VAL A 135 2.72 16.93 8.48
C VAL A 135 1.92 18.13 7.97
N SER A 136 1.79 18.26 6.63
CA SER A 136 0.96 19.31 6.04
C SER A 136 -0.52 19.13 6.39
N LYS A 137 -1.20 20.24 6.70
CA LYS A 137 -2.65 20.26 6.91
C LYS A 137 -3.41 19.80 5.67
N ASP A 138 -2.90 20.10 4.47
CA ASP A 138 -3.53 19.71 3.21
C ASP A 138 -3.47 18.19 3.00
N ASP A 139 -2.37 17.55 3.40
CA ASP A 139 -2.23 16.08 3.33
C ASP A 139 -3.22 15.39 4.27
N ILE A 140 -3.35 15.92 5.50
CA ILE A 140 -4.32 15.42 6.48
C ILE A 140 -5.76 15.63 5.97
N GLN A 141 -6.05 16.81 5.42
CA GLN A 141 -7.36 17.14 4.88
C GLN A 141 -7.74 16.25 3.68
N CYS A 142 -6.77 15.92 2.82
CA CYS A 142 -6.96 14.98 1.72
C CYS A 142 -7.46 13.62 2.24
N PHE A 143 -6.87 13.12 3.34
CA PHE A 143 -7.31 11.88 3.98
C PHE A 143 -8.70 11.98 4.60
N TYR A 144 -9.03 13.09 5.26
CA TYR A 144 -10.38 13.29 5.79
C TYR A 144 -11.44 13.25 4.69
N GLN A 145 -11.19 13.93 3.58
CA GLN A 145 -12.10 13.91 2.43
C GLN A 145 -12.21 12.52 1.80
N ALA A 146 -11.09 11.78 1.70
CA ALA A 146 -11.09 10.41 1.20
C ALA A 146 -11.91 9.46 2.09
N VAL A 147 -11.77 9.58 3.41
CA VAL A 147 -12.55 8.80 4.38
C VAL A 147 -14.02 9.17 4.32
N GLU A 148 -14.37 10.47 4.28
CA GLU A 148 -15.77 10.86 4.13
C GLU A 148 -16.40 10.31 2.86
N LEU A 149 -15.65 10.32 1.75
CA LEU A 149 -16.11 9.79 0.48
C LEU A 149 -16.29 8.26 0.55
N ALA A 150 -15.37 7.56 1.22
CA ALA A 150 -15.44 6.12 1.49
C ALA A 150 -16.67 5.73 2.34
N MET A 151 -17.08 6.56 3.29
CA MET A 151 -18.27 6.27 4.11
C MET A 151 -19.58 6.47 3.35
N LYS A 152 -19.57 7.35 2.34
CA LYS A 152 -20.79 7.76 1.61
C LYS A 152 -21.03 6.95 0.34
N ASN A 153 -20.02 6.29 -0.23
CA ASN A 153 -20.16 5.55 -1.48
C ASN A 153 -20.77 4.14 -1.25
N GLY A 154 -21.46 3.64 -2.29
CA GLY A 154 -21.95 2.26 -2.31
C GLY A 154 -20.82 1.23 -2.40
N HIS A 155 -21.15 -0.04 -2.19
CA HIS A 155 -20.22 -1.16 -2.42
C HIS A 155 -19.84 -1.35 -3.88
N ILE A 156 -20.62 -0.76 -4.81
CA ILE A 156 -20.32 -0.65 -6.23
C ILE A 156 -20.18 0.83 -6.60
N VAL A 157 -19.15 1.16 -7.38
CA VAL A 157 -18.81 2.52 -7.80
C VAL A 157 -18.52 2.58 -9.30
N PRO A 158 -18.84 3.70 -9.97
CA PRO A 158 -18.53 3.88 -11.38
C PRO A 158 -17.01 4.07 -11.59
N HIS A 159 -16.46 3.39 -12.60
CA HIS A 159 -15.07 3.48 -13.00
C HIS A 159 -14.92 3.31 -14.51
N ALA A 160 -14.46 4.36 -15.21
CA ALA A 160 -14.13 4.33 -16.64
C ALA A 160 -15.24 3.80 -17.59
N GLY A 161 -16.52 3.97 -17.21
CA GLY A 161 -17.67 3.50 -17.98
C GLY A 161 -18.27 2.18 -17.47
N ASP A 162 -17.56 1.48 -16.58
CA ASP A 162 -17.98 0.22 -15.96
C ASP A 162 -18.27 0.40 -14.46
N ASN A 163 -18.75 -0.68 -13.84
CA ASN A 163 -18.94 -0.78 -12.40
C ASN A 163 -17.81 -1.59 -11.75
N LEU A 164 -17.18 -1.01 -10.73
CA LEU A 164 -16.14 -1.65 -9.91
C LEU A 164 -16.65 -1.84 -8.49
N GLY A 165 -16.20 -2.89 -7.79
CA GLY A 165 -16.41 -2.93 -6.35
C GLY A 165 -15.56 -1.90 -5.63
N GLY A 166 -16.16 -1.19 -4.68
CA GLY A 166 -15.54 -0.06 -3.97
C GLY A 166 -14.59 -0.47 -2.85
N ASP A 167 -14.33 -1.76 -2.64
CA ASP A 167 -13.73 -2.29 -1.41
C ASP A 167 -12.36 -2.94 -1.57
N GLU A 168 -11.92 -3.25 -2.78
CA GLU A 168 -10.68 -3.98 -2.99
C GLU A 168 -9.41 -3.13 -2.71
N ILE A 169 -8.23 -3.76 -2.73
CA ILE A 169 -7.01 -3.14 -2.21
C ILE A 169 -6.41 -2.11 -3.16
N LEU A 170 -6.57 -2.22 -4.49
CA LEU A 170 -5.85 -1.35 -5.44
C LEU A 170 -6.52 0.01 -5.67
N TYR A 171 -7.82 0.09 -5.56
CA TYR A 171 -8.63 1.27 -5.89
C TYR A 171 -9.63 1.62 -4.79
N GLY A 172 -10.05 0.63 -3.98
CA GLY A 172 -11.12 0.76 -3.01
C GLY A 172 -10.74 1.14 -1.58
N ARG A 173 -11.72 0.97 -0.69
CA ARG A 173 -11.68 1.31 0.74
C ARG A 173 -10.62 0.55 1.52
N ALA A 174 -10.32 -0.70 1.17
CA ALA A 174 -9.30 -1.46 1.87
C ALA A 174 -7.89 -0.90 1.67
N GLY A 175 -7.57 -0.40 0.48
CA GLY A 175 -6.29 0.27 0.26
C GLY A 175 -6.18 1.60 1.01
N LEU A 176 -7.29 2.32 1.16
CA LEU A 176 -7.36 3.50 2.03
C LEU A 176 -7.19 3.12 3.51
N LEU A 177 -7.84 2.05 3.97
CA LEU A 177 -7.66 1.52 5.33
C LEU A 177 -6.20 1.15 5.58
N TRP A 178 -5.58 0.43 4.63
CA TRP A 178 -4.17 0.05 4.68
C TRP A 178 -3.28 1.29 4.88
N SER A 179 -3.52 2.38 4.16
CA SER A 179 -2.68 3.57 4.28
C SER A 179 -2.85 4.29 5.61
N ILE A 180 -4.07 4.38 6.14
CA ILE A 180 -4.33 4.94 7.48
C ILE A 180 -3.63 4.10 8.56
N LEU A 181 -3.69 2.77 8.45
CA LEU A 181 -3.02 1.86 9.39
C LEU A 181 -1.49 1.99 9.31
N ASN A 182 -0.92 2.15 8.11
CA ASN A 182 0.51 2.39 7.96
C ASN A 182 0.92 3.72 8.58
N ILE A 183 0.17 4.79 8.34
CA ILE A 183 0.42 6.10 8.97
C ILE A 183 0.37 5.98 10.49
N ARG A 184 -0.65 5.32 11.05
CA ARG A 184 -0.80 5.11 12.51
C ARG A 184 0.34 4.31 13.15
N ALA A 185 1.07 3.50 12.38
CA ALA A 185 2.19 2.71 12.90
C ALA A 185 3.45 3.54 13.17
N HIS A 186 3.48 4.81 12.75
CA HIS A 186 4.58 5.74 12.98
C HIS A 186 4.29 6.67 14.17
N LYS A 187 5.34 7.34 14.65
CA LYS A 187 5.25 8.39 15.68
C LYS A 187 5.44 9.75 15.04
N TYR A 188 4.63 10.72 15.46
CA TYR A 188 4.71 12.10 15.02
C TYR A 188 4.88 13.05 16.22
N ASP A 189 5.08 14.33 15.94
CA ASP A 189 4.98 15.38 16.95
C ASP A 189 3.53 15.50 17.49
N GLU A 190 3.38 16.11 18.66
CA GLU A 190 2.11 16.18 19.39
C GLU A 190 0.99 16.86 18.57
N ASP A 191 1.30 17.92 17.83
CA ASP A 191 0.32 18.65 17.03
C ASP A 191 -0.15 17.80 15.83
N THR A 192 0.78 17.11 15.16
CA THR A 192 0.45 16.17 14.10
C THR A 192 -0.37 14.98 14.61
N GLU A 193 0.01 14.38 15.75
CA GLU A 193 -0.76 13.29 16.38
C GLU A 193 -2.19 13.72 16.70
N LYS A 194 -2.35 14.92 17.27
CA LYS A 194 -3.66 15.50 17.56
C LYS A 194 -4.48 15.73 16.28
N ALA A 195 -3.85 16.17 15.20
CA ALA A 195 -4.51 16.41 13.91
C ALA A 195 -4.89 15.10 13.19
N LEU A 196 -4.12 14.03 13.34
CA LEU A 196 -4.39 12.70 12.76
C LEU A 196 -5.36 11.87 13.61
N LYS A 197 -5.55 12.19 14.89
CA LYS A 197 -6.41 11.42 15.80
C LYS A 197 -7.83 11.16 15.24
N PRO A 198 -8.59 12.16 14.73
CA PRO A 198 -9.91 11.88 14.17
C PRO A 198 -9.88 10.94 12.95
N LEU A 199 -8.80 10.93 12.18
CA LEU A 199 -8.59 9.95 11.09
C LEU A 199 -8.46 8.53 11.67
N TYR A 200 -7.69 8.35 12.74
CA TYR A 200 -7.56 7.05 13.41
C TYR A 200 -8.87 6.57 14.05
N GLU A 201 -9.67 7.48 14.61
CA GLU A 201 -10.99 7.17 15.16
C GLU A 201 -12.02 6.76 14.08
N SER A 202 -11.73 7.02 12.80
CA SER A 202 -12.56 6.57 11.68
C SER A 202 -12.34 5.10 11.29
N ILE A 203 -11.25 4.47 11.75
CA ILE A 203 -10.86 3.10 11.36
C ILE A 203 -11.99 2.08 11.60
N PRO A 204 -12.64 2.01 12.79
CA PRO A 204 -13.72 1.04 13.01
C PRO A 204 -14.90 1.25 12.08
N LYS A 205 -15.25 2.52 11.80
CA LYS A 205 -16.35 2.85 10.88
C LYS A 205 -16.03 2.41 9.45
N LEU A 206 -14.76 2.55 9.03
CA LEU A 206 -14.33 2.15 7.70
C LEU A 206 -14.41 0.62 7.57
N VAL A 207 -13.96 -0.09 8.60
CA VAL A 207 -14.10 -1.55 8.71
C VAL A 207 -15.56 -1.99 8.63
N ASP A 208 -16.46 -1.37 9.40
CA ASP A 208 -17.88 -1.69 9.40
C ASP A 208 -18.49 -1.53 8.01
N VAL A 209 -18.17 -0.43 7.32
CA VAL A 209 -18.67 -0.16 5.96
C VAL A 209 -18.17 -1.21 4.95
N ILE A 210 -16.91 -1.66 5.05
CA ILE A 210 -16.39 -2.72 4.17
C ILE A 210 -17.05 -4.08 4.49
N ILE A 211 -17.33 -4.38 5.77
CA ILE A 211 -18.05 -5.60 6.15
C ILE A 211 -19.48 -5.57 5.62
N GLU A 212 -20.21 -4.47 5.79
CA GLU A 212 -21.57 -4.32 5.26
C GLU A 212 -21.63 -4.41 3.75
N ALA A 213 -20.64 -3.83 3.07
CA ALA A 213 -20.47 -3.98 1.63
C ALA A 213 -20.26 -5.45 1.22
N GLY A 214 -19.46 -6.20 1.97
CA GLY A 214 -19.26 -7.63 1.76
C GLY A 214 -20.54 -8.45 1.96
N ARG A 215 -21.34 -8.12 2.98
CA ARG A 215 -22.66 -8.74 3.21
C ARG A 215 -23.62 -8.44 2.06
N GLN A 216 -23.59 -7.22 1.53
CA GLN A 216 -24.38 -6.86 0.36
C GLN A 216 -23.91 -7.59 -0.90
N GLY A 217 -22.60 -7.65 -1.14
CA GLY A 217 -22.04 -8.39 -2.27
C GLY A 217 -22.35 -9.89 -2.21
N ALA A 218 -22.43 -10.49 -1.01
CA ALA A 218 -22.88 -11.87 -0.84
C ALA A 218 -24.32 -12.07 -1.31
N ARG A 219 -25.23 -11.16 -0.94
CA ARG A 219 -26.63 -11.18 -1.42
C ARG A 219 -26.71 -11.02 -2.94
N ASP A 220 -25.90 -10.14 -3.50
CA ASP A 220 -25.87 -9.89 -4.95
C ASP A 220 -25.29 -11.09 -5.72
N CYS A 221 -24.25 -11.74 -5.18
CA CYS A 221 -23.66 -12.96 -5.71
C CYS A 221 -24.67 -14.12 -5.72
N ALA A 222 -25.32 -14.37 -4.57
CA ALA A 222 -26.38 -15.37 -4.43
C ALA A 222 -27.52 -15.15 -5.45
N LYS A 223 -27.93 -13.91 -5.67
CA LYS A 223 -28.97 -13.56 -6.65
C LYS A 223 -28.55 -13.88 -8.09
N LEU A 224 -27.27 -13.73 -8.42
CA LEU A 224 -26.73 -13.92 -9.77
C LEU A 224 -26.37 -15.38 -10.08
N TYR A 225 -25.80 -16.09 -9.11
CA TYR A 225 -25.21 -17.42 -9.31
C TYR A 225 -25.88 -18.54 -8.50
N GLY A 226 -26.83 -18.19 -7.63
CA GLY A 226 -27.44 -19.10 -6.66
C GLY A 226 -26.67 -19.14 -5.33
N ASP A 227 -27.31 -19.69 -4.31
CA ASP A 227 -26.75 -19.74 -2.94
C ASP A 227 -25.61 -20.75 -2.78
N LYS A 228 -25.51 -21.71 -3.71
CA LYS A 228 -24.49 -22.74 -3.66
C LYS A 228 -23.12 -22.07 -3.85
N ASP A 229 -22.27 -22.22 -2.85
CA ASP A 229 -20.90 -21.66 -2.78
C ASP A 229 -20.80 -20.15 -2.53
N THR A 230 -21.91 -19.47 -2.19
CA THR A 230 -21.86 -18.08 -1.73
C THR A 230 -21.32 -17.99 -0.30
N LEU A 231 -20.25 -17.20 -0.10
CA LEU A 231 -19.68 -16.96 1.23
C LEU A 231 -20.42 -15.82 1.97
N PRO A 232 -20.33 -15.75 3.32
CA PRO A 232 -21.00 -14.71 4.10
C PRO A 232 -20.62 -13.27 3.72
N LEU A 233 -19.38 -13.04 3.27
CA LEU A 233 -18.96 -11.80 2.63
C LEU A 233 -18.42 -12.11 1.24
N MET A 234 -18.88 -11.36 0.25
CA MET A 234 -18.38 -11.43 -1.12
C MET A 234 -18.15 -10.02 -1.63
N TYR A 235 -17.09 -9.84 -2.41
CA TYR A 235 -16.71 -8.54 -2.96
C TYR A 235 -16.60 -8.66 -4.46
N MET A 236 -17.31 -7.78 -5.16
CA MET A 236 -17.15 -7.64 -6.60
C MET A 236 -15.85 -6.89 -6.88
N TRP A 237 -15.14 -7.24 -7.94
CA TRP A 237 -14.03 -6.42 -8.43
C TRP A 237 -14.43 -5.72 -9.71
N MET A 238 -14.72 -6.49 -10.76
CA MET A 238 -15.32 -5.99 -12.00
C MET A 238 -16.78 -6.41 -12.08
N GLU A 239 -17.57 -5.74 -12.90
CA GLU A 239 -18.98 -6.06 -13.08
C GLU A 239 -19.21 -7.58 -13.25
N LYS A 240 -19.97 -8.17 -12.32
CA LYS A 240 -20.29 -9.61 -12.28
C LYS A 240 -19.07 -10.54 -12.04
N TYR A 241 -17.98 -10.03 -11.50
CA TYR A 241 -16.82 -10.84 -11.11
C TYR A 241 -16.55 -10.69 -9.62
N TYR A 242 -16.87 -11.74 -8.86
CA TYR A 242 -16.54 -11.87 -7.45
C TYR A 242 -15.27 -12.72 -7.32
N CYS A 243 -14.25 -12.21 -6.65
CA CYS A 243 -12.96 -12.86 -6.58
C CYS A 243 -12.60 -13.26 -5.14
N LEU A 244 -11.78 -14.31 -5.00
CA LEU A 244 -11.22 -14.76 -3.72
C LEU A 244 -9.73 -14.40 -3.56
N GLY A 245 -9.13 -13.75 -4.55
CA GLY A 245 -7.72 -13.39 -4.52
C GLY A 245 -7.38 -12.31 -3.48
N ALA A 246 -6.12 -12.24 -3.09
CA ALA A 246 -5.65 -11.26 -2.10
C ALA A 246 -5.79 -9.81 -2.57
N VAL A 247 -5.64 -9.57 -3.88
CA VAL A 247 -5.61 -8.23 -4.48
C VAL A 247 -7.03 -7.72 -4.77
N HIS A 248 -7.86 -8.55 -5.39
CA HIS A 248 -9.15 -8.13 -5.93
C HIS A 248 -10.35 -8.83 -5.28
N GLY A 249 -10.18 -9.42 -4.10
CA GLY A 249 -11.17 -10.34 -3.54
C GLY A 249 -11.05 -10.56 -2.05
N ALA A 250 -11.25 -11.81 -1.62
CA ALA A 250 -11.27 -12.23 -0.22
C ALA A 250 -10.01 -11.92 0.62
N GLY A 251 -8.92 -11.39 0.04
CA GLY A 251 -7.80 -10.83 0.81
C GLY A 251 -8.20 -9.78 1.85
N LEU A 252 -9.39 -9.20 1.72
CA LEU A 252 -9.96 -8.32 2.74
C LEU A 252 -10.07 -8.99 4.12
N TYR A 253 -10.22 -10.33 4.19
CA TYR A 253 -10.27 -11.06 5.45
C TYR A 253 -8.98 -11.01 6.28
N THR A 254 -7.83 -10.63 5.69
CA THR A 254 -6.56 -10.54 6.43
C THR A 254 -6.38 -9.23 7.20
N TYR A 255 -7.28 -8.26 7.00
CA TYR A 255 -7.20 -6.92 7.61
C TYR A 255 -8.18 -6.72 8.78
N TYR A 256 -8.98 -7.73 9.10
CA TYR A 256 -9.91 -7.75 10.23
C TYR A 256 -9.37 -8.56 11.40
#